data_AF-A0A7J3X9F9-F1
#
_entry.id   AF-A0A7J3X9F9-F1
#
_cell.length_a   1.000
_cell.length_b   1.000
_cell.length_c   1.000
_cell.angle_alpha   90.00
_cell.angle_beta   90.00
_cell.angle_gamma   90.00
#
_symmetry.space_group_name_H-M   'P 1'
#
loop_
_entity.id
_entity.type
_entity.pdbx_description
1 polymer ?
#
loop_
_entity_poly.entity_id
_entity_poly.type
_entity_poly.pdbx_seq_one_letter_code
_entity_poly.pdbx_strand_id
1 'polypeptide(L)'
;MGAWRSLLITALACLALTTLLMLGGGSAAAEPVLVVASPSVSSAQAVSNTTYTLRVLLPPLTELHGERIACIRGAALLNATPSAGSVSLSEGCVFLTASNPSLKPLEVQVVLVAAEPPPQQPQPPVALVAAVVAAAAASYLSLTESGREKLFAALSIPASYYIARFEDVRRSEKRVRILQYLRENPGASMRRISRETGISFGEVQWHLSILERLGLVQRVRIGKRACYYPVDVPIEEWLPRFAAAELGAHLDAAALRAAKARLESMAARGAIPLSELEPILAAKHAKTG
;
A
#
# COMPACT_ATOMS: atom_id res chain seq x y z
N MET A 1 29.76 32.38 16.05
CA MET A 1 28.60 31.51 15.68
C MET A 1 28.97 30.07 15.28
N GLY A 2 30.26 29.68 15.24
CA GLY A 2 30.67 28.32 14.83
C GLY A 2 30.54 27.23 15.91
N ALA A 3 30.81 27.56 17.17
CA ALA A 3 30.86 26.57 18.27
C ALA A 3 29.49 25.97 18.66
N TRP A 4 28.40 26.75 18.51
CA TRP A 4 27.04 26.25 18.74
C TRP A 4 26.57 25.27 17.67
N ARG A 5 27.08 25.39 16.44
CA ARG A 5 26.70 24.52 15.32
C ARG A 5 27.35 23.14 15.45
N SER A 6 28.59 23.08 15.92
CA SER A 6 29.28 21.81 16.20
C SER A 6 28.67 21.06 17.39
N LEU A 7 28.24 21.77 18.44
CA LEU A 7 27.56 21.16 19.60
C LEU A 7 26.17 20.59 19.26
N LEU A 8 25.42 21.23 18.36
CA LEU A 8 24.11 20.74 17.93
C LEU A 8 24.22 19.48 17.06
N ILE A 9 25.26 19.39 16.22
CA ILE A 9 25.50 18.24 15.35
C ILE A 9 25.95 17.02 16.17
N THR A 10 26.81 17.21 17.17
CA THR A 10 27.22 16.12 18.07
C THR A 10 26.07 15.64 18.96
N ALA A 11 25.21 16.56 19.43
CA ALA A 11 24.03 16.20 20.22
C ALA A 11 23.00 15.37 19.42
N LEU A 12 22.73 15.73 18.16
CA LEU A 12 21.81 14.97 17.30
C LEU A 12 22.36 13.60 16.89
N ALA A 13 23.67 13.50 16.65
CA ALA A 13 24.34 12.22 16.38
C ALA A 13 24.30 11.28 17.60
N CYS A 14 24.51 11.81 18.82
CA CYS A 14 24.33 11.05 20.06
C CYS A 14 22.88 10.63 20.27
N LEU A 15 21.91 11.50 19.99
CA LEU A 15 20.48 11.17 20.14
C LEU A 15 20.10 10.00 19.21
N ALA A 16 20.54 10.04 17.95
CA ALA A 16 20.30 8.98 16.98
C ALA A 16 20.93 7.63 17.40
N LEU A 17 22.15 7.68 17.96
CA LEU A 17 22.85 6.50 18.48
C LEU A 17 22.10 5.89 19.69
N THR A 18 21.58 6.73 20.58
CA THR A 18 20.81 6.27 21.75
C THR A 18 19.44 5.70 21.38
N THR A 19 18.75 6.26 20.37
CA THR A 19 17.48 5.71 19.88
C THR A 19 17.66 4.36 19.17
N LEU A 20 18.82 4.13 18.54
CA LEU A 20 19.13 2.85 17.87
C LEU A 20 19.41 1.72 18.87
N LEU A 21 20.00 2.04 20.02
CA LEU A 21 20.25 1.08 21.11
C LEU A 21 18.96 0.61 21.80
N MET A 22 17.91 1.44 21.81
CA MET A 22 16.64 1.14 22.50
C MET A 22 15.64 0.33 21.65
N LEU A 23 15.90 0.13 20.36
CA LEU A 23 15.03 -0.66 19.45
C LEU A 23 15.53 -2.09 19.21
N GLY A 24 16.53 -2.55 19.97
CA GLY A 24 16.97 -3.94 20.00
C GLY A 24 15.95 -4.85 20.70
N GLY A 25 14.75 -4.98 20.12
CA GLY A 25 13.79 -6.01 20.50
C GLY A 25 14.40 -7.37 20.25
N GLY A 26 14.77 -8.06 21.34
CA GLY A 26 15.35 -9.39 21.28
C GLY A 26 14.45 -10.34 20.50
N SER A 27 15.05 -11.06 19.56
CA SER A 27 14.45 -12.27 19.01
C SER A 27 14.40 -13.31 20.14
N ALA A 28 13.31 -13.31 20.91
CA ALA A 28 13.06 -14.37 21.87
C ALA A 28 12.81 -15.66 21.10
N ALA A 29 13.62 -16.69 21.36
CA ALA A 29 13.32 -18.05 20.95
C ALA A 29 11.87 -18.37 21.38
N ALA A 30 11.02 -18.80 20.44
CA ALA A 30 9.65 -19.17 20.76
C ALA A 30 9.67 -20.35 21.76
N GLU A 31 9.14 -20.14 22.96
CA GLU A 31 9.02 -21.19 23.97
C GLU A 31 8.21 -22.37 23.41
N PRO A 32 8.58 -23.63 23.72
CA PRO A 32 7.87 -24.79 23.21
C PRO A 32 6.45 -24.87 23.78
N VAL A 33 5.45 -24.89 22.90
CA VAL A 33 4.03 -24.93 23.26
C VAL A 33 3.44 -26.28 22.91
N LEU A 34 2.84 -26.94 23.90
CA LEU A 34 2.07 -28.17 23.72
C LEU A 34 0.59 -27.84 23.46
N VAL A 35 0.04 -28.35 22.36
CA VAL A 35 -1.35 -28.15 21.94
C VAL A 35 -2.07 -29.48 22.00
N VAL A 36 -3.13 -29.55 22.83
CA VAL A 36 -4.01 -30.73 22.93
C VAL A 36 -4.87 -30.82 21.68
N ALA A 37 -4.94 -32.01 21.08
CA ALA A 37 -5.57 -32.24 19.78
C ALA A 37 -6.78 -33.20 19.82
N SER A 38 -7.05 -33.83 20.97
CA SER A 38 -8.17 -34.77 21.16
C SER A 38 -9.00 -34.41 22.40
N PRO A 39 -10.35 -34.57 22.34
CA PRO A 39 -11.23 -34.42 23.50
C PRO A 39 -11.08 -35.56 24.53
N SER A 40 -10.45 -36.68 24.15
CA SER A 40 -10.15 -37.80 25.04
C SER A 40 -9.06 -37.46 26.06
N VAL A 41 -8.34 -36.35 25.88
CA VAL A 41 -7.32 -35.86 26.80
C VAL A 41 -7.97 -35.10 27.94
N SER A 42 -7.90 -35.66 29.15
CA SER A 42 -8.46 -35.04 30.37
C SER A 42 -7.54 -33.96 30.96
N SER A 43 -6.22 -34.06 30.76
CA SER A 43 -5.28 -33.01 31.15
C SER A 43 -3.95 -33.09 30.39
N ALA A 44 -3.31 -31.94 30.21
CA ALA A 44 -1.96 -31.82 29.67
C ALA A 44 -1.16 -30.86 30.54
N GLN A 45 -0.04 -31.32 31.12
CA GLN A 45 0.78 -30.55 32.04
C GLN A 45 2.25 -30.63 31.67
N ALA A 46 2.95 -29.50 31.67
CA ALA A 46 4.40 -29.47 31.58
C ALA A 46 4.99 -29.80 32.96
N VAL A 47 5.85 -30.81 33.02
CA VAL A 47 6.58 -31.18 34.25
C VAL A 47 7.94 -30.49 34.27
N SER A 48 8.54 -30.29 33.10
CA SER A 48 9.76 -29.50 32.88
C SER A 48 9.72 -28.86 31.49
N ASN A 49 10.75 -28.07 31.13
CA ASN A 49 10.85 -27.43 29.80
C ASN A 49 10.98 -28.43 28.63
N THR A 50 11.28 -29.69 28.94
CA THR A 50 11.47 -30.76 27.95
C THR A 50 10.55 -31.94 28.20
N THR A 51 9.83 -32.00 29.32
CA THR A 51 9.00 -33.16 29.69
C THR A 51 7.57 -32.74 29.94
N TYR A 52 6.65 -33.41 29.26
CA TYR A 52 5.21 -33.16 29.36
C TYR A 52 4.49 -34.45 29.72
N THR A 53 3.40 -34.34 30.47
CA THR A 53 2.54 -35.46 30.83
C THR A 53 1.12 -35.19 30.36
N LEU A 54 0.58 -36.13 29.58
CA LEU A 54 -0.79 -36.16 29.11
C LEU A 54 -1.55 -37.24 29.86
N ARG A 55 -2.77 -36.92 30.30
CA ARG A 55 -3.73 -37.90 30.82
C ARG A 55 -4.86 -38.03 29.82
N VAL A 56 -5.10 -39.25 29.35
CA VAL A 56 -6.14 -39.59 28.38
C VAL A 56 -7.14 -40.49 29.06
N LEU A 57 -8.42 -40.09 29.07
CA LEU A 57 -9.49 -40.85 29.68
C LEU A 57 -10.23 -41.63 28.59
N LEU A 58 -10.03 -42.94 28.56
CA LEU A 58 -10.74 -43.85 27.65
C LEU A 58 -12.08 -44.27 28.27
N PRO A 59 -13.21 -43.99 27.61
CA PRO A 59 -14.50 -44.51 28.05
C PRO A 59 -14.52 -46.05 28.07
N PRO A 60 -15.48 -46.66 28.79
CA PRO A 60 -15.70 -48.10 28.73
C PRO A 60 -15.91 -48.61 27.31
N LEU A 61 -15.43 -49.83 27.02
CA LEU A 61 -15.62 -50.52 25.74
C LEU A 61 -15.19 -49.69 24.51
N THR A 62 -14.12 -48.89 24.64
CA THR A 62 -13.63 -48.00 23.57
C THR A 62 -12.33 -48.52 22.99
N GLU A 63 -12.18 -48.40 21.67
CA GLU A 63 -10.95 -48.74 20.96
C GLU A 63 -10.47 -47.53 20.13
N LEU A 64 -9.25 -47.07 20.37
CA LEU A 64 -8.58 -45.99 19.66
C LEU A 64 -7.55 -46.54 18.70
N HIS A 65 -7.55 -46.01 17.48
CA HIS A 65 -6.63 -46.41 16.42
C HIS A 65 -5.91 -45.17 15.89
N GLY A 66 -4.68 -44.94 16.36
CA GLY A 66 -3.86 -43.82 15.93
C GLY A 66 -4.53 -42.46 16.11
N GLU A 67 -5.22 -42.24 17.24
CA GLU A 67 -5.87 -40.95 17.50
C GLU A 67 -4.82 -39.88 17.85
N ARG A 68 -4.87 -38.72 17.20
CA ARG A 68 -3.96 -37.61 17.48
C ARG A 68 -4.31 -36.93 18.80
N ILE A 69 -3.49 -37.14 19.83
CA ILE A 69 -3.78 -36.64 21.19
C ILE A 69 -3.18 -35.25 21.49
N ALA A 70 -1.97 -34.94 20.98
CA ALA A 70 -1.32 -33.65 21.17
C ALA A 70 -0.25 -33.38 20.11
N CYS A 71 0.13 -32.12 19.93
CA CYS A 71 1.25 -31.69 19.11
C CYS A 71 2.11 -30.66 19.84
N ILE A 72 3.42 -30.69 19.64
CA ILE A 72 4.33 -29.66 20.16
C ILE A 72 4.76 -28.72 19.04
N ARG A 73 4.85 -27.42 19.33
CA ARG A 73 5.40 -26.40 18.44
C ARG A 73 6.63 -25.78 19.09
N GLY A 74 7.64 -25.45 18.29
CA GLY A 74 8.87 -24.81 18.77
C GLY A 74 9.93 -25.78 19.34
N ALA A 75 9.63 -27.07 19.41
CA ALA A 75 10.59 -28.13 19.75
C ALA A 75 10.29 -29.42 18.97
N ALA A 76 11.28 -30.32 18.87
CA ALA A 76 11.10 -31.64 18.30
C ALA A 76 10.80 -32.68 19.40
N LEU A 77 9.86 -33.60 19.19
CA LEU A 77 9.64 -34.72 20.10
C LEU A 77 10.69 -35.80 19.88
N LEU A 78 11.35 -36.20 20.97
CA LEU A 78 12.35 -37.27 20.96
C LEU A 78 11.70 -38.63 21.19
N ASN A 79 10.80 -38.73 22.16
CA ASN A 79 10.07 -39.96 22.46
C ASN A 79 8.72 -39.67 23.15
N ALA A 80 7.89 -40.71 23.21
CA ALA A 80 6.64 -40.72 23.95
C ALA A 80 6.40 -42.11 24.53
N THR A 81 6.10 -42.19 25.82
CA THR A 81 5.89 -43.45 26.55
C THR A 81 4.48 -43.50 27.14
N PRO A 82 3.61 -44.42 26.67
CA PRO A 82 2.29 -44.62 27.24
C PRO A 82 2.30 -45.62 28.40
N SER A 83 1.39 -45.45 29.37
CA SER A 83 1.14 -46.45 30.43
C SER A 83 0.32 -47.65 29.95
N ALA A 84 -0.41 -47.52 28.84
CA ALA A 84 -1.17 -48.58 28.18
C ALA A 84 -1.35 -48.28 26.67
N GLY A 85 -1.31 -49.31 25.83
CA GLY A 85 -1.38 -49.17 24.37
C GLY A 85 -0.03 -48.85 23.72
N SER A 86 -0.06 -48.32 22.50
CA SER A 86 1.12 -47.90 21.74
C SER A 86 0.98 -46.47 21.24
N VAL A 87 2.12 -45.80 21.09
CA VAL A 87 2.18 -44.41 20.62
C VAL A 87 3.10 -44.32 19.40
N SER A 88 2.69 -43.54 18.41
CA SER A 88 3.52 -43.16 17.27
C SER A 88 3.71 -41.64 17.21
N LEU A 89 4.87 -41.23 16.70
CA LEU A 89 5.25 -39.83 16.53
C LEU A 89 5.32 -39.52 15.03
N SER A 90 4.62 -38.48 14.61
CA SER A 90 4.69 -37.99 13.22
C SER A 90 4.51 -36.48 13.20
N GLU A 91 5.36 -35.76 12.48
CA GLU A 91 5.28 -34.30 12.27
C GLU A 91 5.18 -33.46 13.57
N GLY A 92 5.83 -33.91 14.67
CA GLY A 92 5.75 -33.22 15.97
C GLY A 92 4.42 -33.43 16.72
N CYS A 93 3.60 -34.36 16.25
CA CYS A 93 2.36 -34.81 16.89
C CYS A 93 2.47 -36.23 17.43
N VAL A 94 1.65 -36.52 18.44
CA VAL A 94 1.58 -37.78 19.17
C VAL A 94 0.26 -38.47 18.84
N PHE A 95 0.33 -39.72 18.40
CA PHE A 95 -0.83 -40.53 18.05
C PHE A 95 -0.91 -41.74 18.98
N LEU A 96 -2.07 -41.97 19.60
CA LEU A 96 -2.29 -43.05 20.58
C LEU A 96 -3.18 -44.14 19.98
N THR A 97 -2.76 -45.39 20.16
CA THR A 97 -3.55 -46.59 19.85
C THR A 97 -3.72 -47.38 21.15
N ALA A 98 -4.94 -47.46 21.65
CA ALA A 98 -5.25 -48.11 22.93
C ALA A 98 -6.67 -48.66 22.94
N SER A 99 -6.91 -49.78 23.63
CA SER A 99 -8.23 -50.38 23.77
C SER A 99 -8.59 -50.55 25.24
N ASN A 100 -9.79 -50.13 25.61
CA ASN A 100 -10.37 -50.33 26.93
C ASN A 100 -11.55 -51.32 26.83
N PRO A 101 -11.30 -52.63 26.98
CA PRO A 101 -12.38 -53.63 26.98
C PRO A 101 -13.17 -53.68 28.29
N SER A 102 -12.83 -52.85 29.29
CA SER A 102 -13.49 -52.85 30.60
C SER A 102 -14.78 -52.02 30.59
N LEU A 103 -15.67 -52.34 31.54
CA LEU A 103 -16.86 -51.53 31.85
C LEU A 103 -16.51 -50.29 32.70
N LYS A 104 -15.25 -50.14 33.11
CA LYS A 104 -14.75 -48.97 33.87
C LYS A 104 -13.93 -48.06 32.95
N PRO A 105 -13.92 -46.73 33.18
CA PRO A 105 -13.04 -45.84 32.44
C PRO A 105 -11.58 -46.19 32.73
N LEU A 106 -10.74 -46.12 31.71
CA LEU A 106 -9.31 -46.39 31.79
C LEU A 106 -8.54 -45.08 31.61
N GLU A 107 -7.69 -44.74 32.56
CA GLU A 107 -6.79 -43.58 32.46
C GLU A 107 -5.44 -44.02 31.88
N VAL A 108 -5.06 -43.45 30.75
CA VAL A 108 -3.78 -43.69 30.09
C VAL A 108 -2.91 -42.45 30.27
N GLN A 109 -1.74 -42.62 30.88
CA GLN A 109 -0.74 -41.57 31.03
C GLN A 109 0.27 -41.67 29.89
N VAL A 110 0.53 -40.57 29.19
CA VAL A 110 1.55 -40.49 28.14
C VAL A 110 2.58 -39.44 28.53
N VAL A 111 3.83 -39.86 28.70
CA VAL A 111 4.95 -38.97 29.00
C VAL A 111 5.67 -38.65 27.70
N LEU A 112 5.85 -37.36 27.40
CA LEU A 112 6.53 -36.86 26.21
C LEU A 112 7.85 -36.23 26.59
N VAL A 113 8.91 -36.52 25.83
CA VAL A 113 10.20 -35.83 25.95
C VAL A 113 10.49 -35.07 24.66
N ALA A 114 10.71 -33.77 24.79
CA ALA A 114 11.07 -32.85 23.73
C ALA A 114 12.56 -32.50 23.78
N ALA A 115 13.15 -32.22 22.62
CA ALA A 115 14.50 -31.72 22.50
C ALA A 115 14.59 -30.30 23.06
N GLU A 116 15.65 -30.03 23.82
CA GLU A 116 15.97 -28.67 24.25
C GLU A 116 16.32 -27.82 23.03
N PRO A 117 15.74 -26.60 22.88
CA PRO A 117 16.07 -25.74 21.75
C PRO A 117 17.55 -25.36 21.79
N PRO A 118 18.26 -25.37 20.64
CA PRO A 118 19.68 -25.01 20.62
C PRO A 118 19.88 -23.58 21.11
N PRO A 119 20.93 -23.30 21.90
CA PRO A 119 21.20 -21.95 22.39
C PRO A 119 21.40 -21.00 21.20
N GLN A 120 20.46 -20.08 21.03
CA GLN A 120 20.55 -19.07 19.98
C GLN A 120 21.66 -18.08 20.34
N GLN A 121 22.77 -18.11 19.60
CA GLN A 121 23.82 -17.11 19.72
C GLN A 121 23.29 -15.75 19.24
N PRO A 122 23.57 -14.64 19.94
CA PRO A 122 23.08 -13.31 19.57
C PRO A 122 23.72 -12.86 18.26
N GLN A 123 23.02 -13.04 17.13
CA GLN A 123 23.38 -12.41 15.87
C GLN A 123 22.76 -11.01 15.83
N PRO A 124 23.54 -9.94 15.59
CA PRO A 124 22.95 -8.62 15.39
C PRO A 124 22.08 -8.66 14.13
N PRO A 125 20.87 -8.08 14.16
CA PRO A 125 20.03 -8.05 12.98
C PRO A 125 20.76 -7.28 11.89
N VAL A 126 20.97 -7.92 10.73
CA VAL A 126 21.69 -7.37 9.56
C VAL A 126 21.13 -5.98 9.16
N ALA A 127 19.85 -5.75 9.42
CA ALA A 127 19.17 -4.47 9.23
C ALA A 127 19.77 -3.31 10.04
N LEU A 128 20.26 -3.57 11.26
CA LEU A 128 20.89 -2.56 12.12
C LEU A 128 22.22 -2.07 11.51
N VAL A 129 23.03 -2.99 11.00
CA VAL A 129 24.31 -2.65 10.34
C VAL A 129 24.07 -1.82 9.08
N ALA A 130 23.09 -2.20 8.25
CA ALA A 130 22.74 -1.46 7.04
C ALA A 130 22.25 -0.03 7.33
N ALA A 131 21.44 0.15 8.39
CA ALA A 131 20.93 1.47 8.78
C ALA A 131 22.04 2.44 9.22
N VAL A 132 23.03 1.96 9.98
CA VAL A 132 24.16 2.79 10.43
C VAL A 132 25.03 3.26 9.25
N VAL A 133 25.30 2.37 8.28
CA VAL A 133 26.10 2.73 7.09
C VAL A 133 25.37 3.77 6.23
N ALA A 134 24.06 3.63 6.03
CA ALA A 134 23.27 4.58 5.24
C ALA A 134 23.25 5.99 5.87
N ALA A 135 23.09 6.07 7.20
CA ALA A 135 23.10 7.34 7.93
C ALA A 135 24.47 8.05 7.83
N ALA A 136 25.57 7.30 7.96
CA ALA A 136 26.92 7.84 7.81
C ALA A 136 27.18 8.38 6.40
N ALA A 137 26.74 7.66 5.36
CA ALA A 137 26.88 8.09 3.97
C ALA A 137 26.07 9.38 3.67
N ALA A 138 24.82 9.45 4.14
CA ALA A 138 23.97 10.64 3.97
C ALA A 138 24.52 11.86 4.72
N SER A 139 25.05 11.66 5.94
CA SER A 139 25.71 12.71 6.71
C SER A 139 26.98 13.20 6.01
N TYR A 140 27.79 12.31 5.44
CA TYR A 140 28.99 12.68 4.69
C TYR A 140 28.67 13.50 3.44
N LEU A 141 27.64 13.10 2.67
CA LEU A 141 27.17 13.84 1.49
C LEU A 141 26.74 15.28 1.81
N SER A 142 26.12 15.50 2.97
CA SER A 142 25.64 16.81 3.41
C SER A 142 26.77 17.76 3.86
N LEU A 143 27.93 17.22 4.25
CA LEU A 143 29.08 18.00 4.74
C LEU A 143 30.00 18.50 3.62
N THR A 144 29.94 17.90 2.44
CA THR A 144 30.75 18.35 1.29
C THR A 144 30.04 19.48 0.54
N GLU A 145 30.77 20.52 0.12
CA GLU A 145 30.19 21.64 -0.64
C GLU A 145 29.57 21.16 -1.96
N SER A 146 30.27 20.25 -2.67
CA SER A 146 29.77 19.64 -3.92
C SER A 146 28.59 18.69 -3.70
N GLY A 147 28.57 17.93 -2.60
CA GLY A 147 27.47 17.02 -2.27
C GLY A 147 26.20 17.78 -1.91
N ARG A 148 26.33 18.86 -1.13
CA ARG A 148 25.23 19.77 -0.80
C ARG A 148 24.62 20.40 -2.05
N GLU A 149 25.42 20.95 -2.96
CA GLU A 149 24.91 21.54 -4.21
C GLU A 149 24.16 20.53 -5.08
N LYS A 150 24.69 19.31 -5.22
CA LYS A 150 24.03 18.25 -5.99
C LYS A 150 22.74 17.76 -5.32
N LEU A 151 22.71 17.67 -3.99
CA LEU A 151 21.52 17.35 -3.21
C LEU A 151 20.44 18.42 -3.34
N PHE A 152 20.81 19.70 -3.19
CA PHE A 152 19.88 20.81 -3.39
C PHE A 152 19.38 20.85 -4.82
N ALA A 153 20.23 20.68 -5.83
CA ALA A 153 19.78 20.57 -7.21
C ALA A 153 18.79 19.39 -7.35
N ALA A 154 19.15 18.18 -6.95
CA ALA A 154 18.28 17.01 -7.09
C ALA A 154 16.93 17.14 -6.36
N LEU A 155 16.92 17.62 -5.12
CA LEU A 155 15.69 17.79 -4.34
C LEU A 155 14.88 19.02 -4.76
N SER A 156 15.53 20.10 -5.19
CA SER A 156 14.83 21.32 -5.61
C SER A 156 14.44 21.31 -7.08
N ILE A 157 14.95 20.39 -7.92
CA ILE A 157 14.56 20.30 -9.35
C ILE A 157 13.04 20.16 -9.51
N PRO A 158 12.31 19.29 -8.78
CA PRO A 158 10.86 19.25 -8.88
C PRO A 158 10.21 20.59 -8.49
N ALA A 159 10.60 21.18 -7.36
CA ALA A 159 9.99 22.43 -6.88
C ALA A 159 10.33 23.63 -7.77
N SER A 160 11.58 23.78 -8.18
CA SER A 160 12.05 24.84 -9.08
C SER A 160 11.44 24.72 -10.48
N TYR A 161 11.29 23.49 -11.00
CA TYR A 161 10.57 23.23 -12.24
C TYR A 161 9.09 23.62 -12.14
N TYR A 162 8.42 23.26 -11.04
CA TYR A 162 7.04 23.68 -10.79
C TYR A 162 6.90 25.21 -10.65
N ILE A 163 7.77 25.85 -9.87
CA ILE A 163 7.74 27.30 -9.63
C ILE A 163 8.02 28.09 -10.92
N ALA A 164 9.02 27.67 -11.71
CA ALA A 164 9.35 28.32 -12.99
C ALA A 164 8.18 28.29 -13.98
N ARG A 165 7.44 27.17 -14.07
CA ARG A 165 6.25 27.06 -14.91
C ARG A 165 5.17 28.08 -14.53
N PHE A 166 4.92 28.28 -13.24
CA PHE A 166 3.92 29.25 -12.77
C PHE A 166 4.34 30.69 -13.06
N GLU A 167 5.63 31.01 -12.89
CA GLU A 167 6.14 32.34 -13.20
C GLU A 167 6.00 32.66 -14.69
N ASP A 168 6.26 31.69 -15.56
CA ASP A 168 6.05 31.85 -17.00
C ASP A 168 4.59 32.17 -17.37
N VAL A 169 3.61 31.62 -16.65
CA VAL A 169 2.19 31.98 -16.85
C VAL A 169 1.91 33.41 -16.45
N ARG A 170 2.45 33.85 -15.30
CA ARG A 170 2.23 35.19 -14.73
C ARG A 170 2.84 36.31 -15.57
N ARG A 171 3.80 36.00 -16.45
CA ARG A 171 4.38 36.96 -17.42
C ARG A 171 3.36 37.52 -18.43
N SER A 172 2.17 36.93 -18.57
CA SER A 172 1.15 37.38 -19.52
C SER A 172 -0.23 37.41 -18.88
N GLU A 173 -0.81 38.61 -18.74
CA GLU A 173 -2.17 38.80 -18.22
C GLU A 173 -3.21 38.04 -19.04
N LYS A 174 -3.08 38.01 -20.37
CA LYS A 174 -3.95 37.26 -21.27
C LYS A 174 -3.91 35.76 -20.98
N ARG A 175 -2.74 35.21 -20.67
CA ARG A 175 -2.58 33.79 -20.34
C ARG A 175 -3.20 33.45 -18.98
N VAL A 176 -3.00 34.31 -17.98
CA VAL A 176 -3.67 34.20 -16.69
C VAL A 176 -5.19 34.23 -16.87
N ARG A 177 -5.71 35.17 -17.67
CA ARG A 177 -7.15 35.28 -17.97
C ARG A 177 -7.70 34.04 -18.65
N ILE A 178 -7.00 33.49 -19.65
CA ILE A 178 -7.40 32.24 -20.33
C ILE A 178 -7.41 31.06 -19.35
N LEU A 179 -6.38 30.92 -18.51
CA LEU A 179 -6.30 29.84 -17.54
C LEU A 179 -7.40 29.94 -16.48
N GLN A 180 -7.68 31.14 -15.97
CA GLN A 180 -8.77 31.39 -15.04
C GLN A 180 -10.12 31.05 -15.68
N TYR A 181 -10.36 31.53 -16.91
CA TYR A 181 -11.56 31.21 -17.66
C TYR A 181 -11.76 29.70 -17.82
N LEU A 182 -10.69 28.94 -18.11
CA LEU A 182 -10.76 27.48 -18.23
C LEU A 182 -11.01 26.75 -16.92
N ARG A 183 -10.60 27.31 -15.77
CA ARG A 183 -10.96 26.76 -14.45
C ARG A 183 -12.44 26.94 -14.16
N GLU A 184 -13.01 28.09 -14.56
CA GLU A 184 -14.43 28.38 -14.39
C GLU A 184 -15.29 27.64 -15.44
N ASN A 185 -14.74 27.41 -16.64
CA ASN A 185 -15.42 26.82 -17.79
C ASN A 185 -14.59 25.69 -18.43
N PRO A 186 -14.35 24.58 -17.72
CA PRO A 186 -13.54 23.49 -18.25
C PRO A 186 -14.29 22.80 -19.40
N GLY A 187 -13.53 22.40 -20.43
CA GLY A 187 -14.09 21.85 -21.66
C GLY A 187 -14.47 22.92 -22.70
N ALA A 188 -14.06 24.18 -22.56
CA ALA A 188 -14.40 25.22 -23.53
C ALA A 188 -13.67 25.04 -24.89
N SER A 189 -14.34 25.43 -25.98
CA SER A 189 -13.69 25.53 -27.29
C SER A 189 -12.87 26.81 -27.43
N MET A 190 -11.90 26.81 -28.35
CA MET A 190 -11.09 28.00 -28.64
C MET A 190 -11.94 29.21 -29.07
N ARG A 191 -13.03 28.97 -29.82
CA ARG A 191 -13.97 30.03 -30.22
C ARG A 191 -14.69 30.63 -29.02
N ARG A 192 -15.12 29.77 -28.08
CA ARG A 192 -15.78 30.18 -26.85
C ARG A 192 -14.84 31.00 -25.95
N ILE A 193 -13.60 30.52 -25.77
CA ILE A 193 -12.56 31.24 -25.02
C ILE A 193 -12.31 32.61 -25.63
N SER A 194 -12.10 32.70 -26.95
CA SER A 194 -11.85 33.97 -27.64
C SER A 194 -13.01 34.96 -27.46
N ARG A 195 -14.26 34.50 -27.64
CA ARG A 195 -15.44 35.34 -27.48
C ARG A 195 -15.63 35.85 -26.04
N GLU A 196 -15.49 34.97 -25.05
CA GLU A 196 -15.81 35.29 -23.65
C GLU A 196 -14.65 36.02 -22.93
N THR A 197 -13.41 35.84 -23.36
CA THR A 197 -12.25 36.56 -22.80
C THR A 197 -11.94 37.88 -23.53
N GLY A 198 -12.50 38.09 -24.72
CA GLY A 198 -12.21 39.22 -25.61
C GLY A 198 -10.83 39.15 -26.27
N ILE A 199 -10.10 38.04 -26.14
CA ILE A 199 -8.77 37.84 -26.74
C ILE A 199 -8.95 37.32 -28.16
N SER A 200 -8.15 37.85 -29.10
CA SER A 200 -8.24 37.44 -30.51
C SER A 200 -7.97 35.95 -30.70
N PHE A 201 -8.59 35.33 -31.70
CA PHE A 201 -8.50 33.88 -31.91
C PHE A 201 -7.06 33.38 -32.06
N GLY A 202 -6.21 34.10 -32.80
CA GLY A 202 -4.79 33.76 -32.97
C GLY A 202 -3.98 33.87 -31.68
N GLU A 203 -4.26 34.88 -30.84
CA GLU A 203 -3.61 35.00 -29.53
C GLU A 203 -4.06 33.92 -28.55
N VAL A 204 -5.35 33.55 -28.55
CA VAL A 204 -5.85 32.42 -27.76
C VAL A 204 -5.13 31.14 -28.17
N GLN A 205 -5.01 30.86 -29.47
CA GLN A 205 -4.27 29.70 -29.97
C GLN A 205 -2.82 29.68 -29.47
N TRP A 206 -2.13 30.81 -29.57
CA TRP A 206 -0.75 30.96 -29.10
C TRP A 206 -0.65 30.70 -27.59
N HIS A 207 -1.49 31.37 -26.78
CA HIS A 207 -1.46 31.22 -25.33
C HIS A 207 -1.84 29.82 -24.86
N LEU A 208 -2.83 29.17 -25.49
CA LEU A 208 -3.17 27.77 -25.22
C LEU A 208 -1.99 26.85 -25.52
N SER A 209 -1.28 27.03 -26.64
CA SER A 209 -0.11 26.21 -26.98
C SER A 209 0.99 26.27 -25.91
N ILE A 210 1.17 27.44 -25.28
CA ILE A 210 2.11 27.59 -24.17
C ILE A 210 1.57 26.90 -22.91
N LEU A 211 0.30 27.08 -22.58
CA LEU A 211 -0.33 26.43 -21.42
C LEU A 211 -0.32 24.90 -21.53
N GLU A 212 -0.48 24.36 -22.74
CA GLU A 212 -0.33 22.92 -23.05
C GLU A 212 1.12 22.46 -22.82
N ARG A 213 2.11 23.18 -23.35
CA ARG A 213 3.54 22.87 -23.14
C ARG A 213 3.96 22.93 -21.68
N LEU A 214 3.36 23.83 -20.89
CA LEU A 214 3.57 23.94 -19.45
C LEU A 214 2.80 22.87 -18.65
N GLY A 215 2.00 22.04 -19.31
CA GLY A 215 1.23 20.95 -18.68
C GLY A 215 0.13 21.46 -17.74
N LEU A 216 -0.41 22.66 -17.98
CA LEU A 216 -1.48 23.26 -17.18
C LEU A 216 -2.85 23.07 -17.81
N VAL A 217 -2.90 22.95 -19.13
CA VAL A 217 -4.11 22.73 -19.92
C VAL A 217 -3.91 21.52 -20.82
N GLN A 218 -4.93 20.69 -20.96
CA GLN A 218 -5.00 19.63 -21.95
C GLN A 218 -5.97 20.01 -23.06
N ARG A 219 -5.71 19.45 -24.24
CA ARG A 219 -6.58 19.55 -25.41
C ARG A 219 -7.03 18.17 -25.82
N VAL A 220 -8.33 18.02 -26.01
CA VAL A 220 -8.93 16.81 -26.56
C VAL A 220 -9.79 17.20 -27.75
N ARG A 221 -9.67 16.42 -28.83
CA ARG A 221 -10.53 16.57 -30.00
C ARG A 221 -11.77 15.69 -29.83
N ILE A 222 -12.95 16.30 -29.82
CA ILE A 222 -14.23 15.61 -29.79
C ILE A 222 -14.92 15.77 -31.14
N GLY A 223 -14.96 14.70 -31.93
CA GLY A 223 -15.43 14.74 -33.32
C GLY A 223 -14.64 15.77 -34.15
N LYS A 224 -15.31 16.83 -34.61
CA LYS A 224 -14.71 17.94 -35.40
C LYS A 224 -14.25 19.12 -34.54
N ARG A 225 -14.53 19.12 -33.23
CA ARG A 225 -14.26 20.24 -32.32
C ARG A 225 -13.09 19.91 -31.41
N ALA A 226 -12.36 20.94 -30.96
CA ALA A 226 -11.36 20.80 -29.90
C ALA A 226 -11.89 21.47 -28.63
N CYS A 227 -11.73 20.78 -27.51
CA CYS A 227 -12.00 21.32 -26.18
C CYS A 227 -10.70 21.43 -25.39
N TYR A 228 -10.65 22.42 -24.50
CA TYR A 228 -9.53 22.66 -23.61
C TYR A 228 -10.01 22.61 -22.16
N TYR A 229 -9.23 22.02 -21.27
CA TYR A 229 -9.54 21.91 -19.84
C TYR A 229 -8.27 21.90 -19.00
N PRO A 230 -8.29 22.38 -17.75
CA PRO A 230 -7.16 22.27 -16.84
C PRO A 230 -6.81 20.80 -16.53
N VAL A 231 -5.53 20.48 -16.38
CA VAL A 231 -5.05 19.09 -16.19
C VAL A 231 -5.57 18.42 -14.91
N ASP A 232 -5.85 19.23 -13.89
CA ASP A 232 -6.38 18.83 -12.59
C ASP A 232 -7.90 18.60 -12.57
N VAL A 233 -8.60 18.87 -13.69
CA VAL A 233 -10.06 18.70 -13.78
C VAL A 233 -10.40 17.31 -14.37
N PRO A 234 -11.17 16.48 -13.64
CA PRO A 234 -11.51 15.13 -14.08
C PRO A 234 -12.53 15.12 -15.23
N ILE A 235 -12.63 14.00 -15.95
CA ILE A 235 -13.50 13.86 -17.13
C ILE A 235 -14.98 14.06 -16.80
N GLU A 236 -15.40 13.70 -15.60
CA GLU A 236 -16.76 13.86 -15.12
C GLU A 236 -17.18 15.32 -14.94
N GLU A 237 -16.22 16.25 -14.86
CA GLU A 237 -16.50 17.67 -14.74
C GLU A 237 -16.46 18.38 -16.10
N TRP A 238 -15.37 18.22 -16.85
CA TRP A 238 -15.19 19.00 -18.07
C TRP A 238 -16.02 18.48 -19.25
N LEU A 239 -16.23 17.16 -19.35
CA LEU A 239 -16.92 16.56 -20.50
C LEU A 239 -18.42 16.88 -20.54
N PRO A 240 -19.18 16.82 -19.42
CA PRO A 240 -20.56 17.29 -19.40
C PRO A 240 -20.71 18.78 -19.72
N ARG A 241 -19.79 19.63 -19.25
CA ARG A 241 -19.80 21.06 -19.57
C ARG A 241 -19.53 21.31 -21.05
N PHE A 242 -18.59 20.59 -21.65
CA PHE A 242 -18.39 20.61 -23.10
C PHE A 242 -19.66 20.16 -23.85
N ALA A 243 -20.26 19.03 -23.47
CA ALA A 243 -21.47 18.52 -24.12
C ALA A 243 -22.61 19.54 -24.07
N ALA A 244 -22.85 20.16 -22.90
CA ALA A 244 -23.90 21.16 -22.74
C ALA A 244 -23.62 22.42 -23.56
N ALA A 245 -22.42 22.99 -23.47
CA ALA A 245 -22.09 24.27 -24.09
C ALA A 245 -21.84 24.18 -25.60
N GLU A 246 -21.29 23.06 -26.08
CA GLU A 246 -20.84 22.92 -27.46
C GLU A 246 -21.76 21.99 -28.26
N LEU A 247 -22.20 20.86 -27.70
CA LEU A 247 -23.07 19.92 -28.40
C LEU A 247 -24.57 20.24 -28.19
N GLY A 248 -24.92 21.05 -27.20
CA GLY A 248 -26.31 21.35 -26.84
C GLY A 248 -27.05 20.12 -26.35
N ALA A 249 -26.34 19.23 -25.64
CA ALA A 249 -26.83 17.97 -25.12
C ALA A 249 -26.28 17.73 -23.72
N HIS A 250 -26.98 16.91 -22.93
CA HIS A 250 -26.53 16.52 -21.58
C HIS A 250 -26.02 15.09 -21.62
N LEU A 251 -25.00 14.78 -20.82
CA LEU A 251 -24.53 13.42 -20.62
C LEU A 251 -25.24 12.80 -19.44
N ASP A 252 -25.68 11.55 -19.58
CA ASP A 252 -26.16 10.78 -18.43
C ASP A 252 -25.00 10.49 -17.47
N ALA A 253 -25.17 10.86 -16.20
CA ALA A 253 -24.13 10.77 -15.19
C ALA A 253 -23.79 9.31 -14.81
N ALA A 254 -24.75 8.38 -14.93
CA ALA A 254 -24.52 6.96 -14.66
C ALA A 254 -23.72 6.31 -15.81
N ALA A 255 -24.16 6.53 -17.05
CA ALA A 255 -23.46 6.05 -18.25
C ALA A 255 -22.05 6.64 -18.38
N LEU A 256 -21.85 7.92 -18.02
CA LEU A 256 -20.52 8.54 -18.00
C LEU A 256 -19.60 7.86 -16.98
N ARG A 257 -20.09 7.58 -15.77
CA ARG A 257 -19.31 6.86 -14.74
C ARG A 257 -18.93 5.46 -15.21
N ALA A 258 -19.83 4.74 -15.88
CA ALA A 258 -19.54 3.42 -16.43
C ALA A 258 -18.50 3.48 -17.57
N ALA A 259 -18.53 4.53 -18.41
CA ALA A 259 -17.61 4.70 -19.54
C ALA A 259 -16.29 5.39 -19.18
N LYS A 260 -16.13 5.88 -17.94
CA LYS A 260 -15.02 6.75 -17.49
C LYS A 260 -13.65 6.27 -17.94
N ALA A 261 -13.22 5.09 -17.51
CA ALA A 261 -11.86 4.59 -17.75
C ALA A 261 -11.53 4.51 -19.25
N ARG A 262 -12.53 4.13 -20.06
CA ARG A 262 -12.41 4.05 -21.52
C ARG A 262 -12.27 5.44 -22.12
N LEU A 263 -13.09 6.40 -21.71
CA LEU A 263 -13.04 7.77 -22.21
C LEU A 263 -11.77 8.52 -21.76
N GLU A 264 -11.27 8.27 -20.55
CA GLU A 264 -9.99 8.80 -20.07
C GLU A 264 -8.82 8.28 -20.92
N SER A 265 -8.82 6.99 -21.24
CA SER A 265 -7.83 6.38 -22.15
C SER A 265 -7.85 7.05 -23.54
N MET A 266 -9.04 7.38 -24.06
CA MET A 266 -9.20 8.08 -25.34
C MET A 266 -8.77 9.55 -25.26
N ALA A 267 -9.16 10.25 -24.19
CA ALA A 267 -8.75 11.61 -23.90
C ALA A 267 -7.22 11.74 -23.80
N ALA A 268 -6.55 10.79 -23.15
CA ALA A 268 -5.09 10.73 -23.05
C ALA A 268 -4.41 10.56 -24.42
N ARG A 269 -5.08 9.93 -25.39
CA ARG A 269 -4.63 9.86 -26.80
C ARG A 269 -4.96 11.12 -27.61
N GLY A 270 -5.59 12.12 -26.99
CA GLY A 270 -5.91 13.42 -27.58
C GLY A 270 -7.22 13.47 -28.39
N ALA A 271 -7.99 12.38 -28.46
CA ALA A 271 -9.23 12.36 -29.24
C ALA A 271 -10.29 11.41 -28.69
N ILE A 272 -11.53 11.88 -28.62
CA ILE A 272 -12.74 11.10 -28.35
C ILE A 272 -13.65 11.20 -29.59
N PRO A 273 -13.87 10.09 -30.32
CA PRO A 273 -14.84 10.06 -31.42
C PRO A 273 -16.25 10.40 -30.93
N LEU A 274 -17.04 11.11 -31.74
CA LEU A 274 -18.40 11.49 -31.35
C LEU A 274 -19.30 10.26 -31.16
N SER A 275 -19.09 9.21 -31.96
CA SER A 275 -19.79 7.92 -31.86
C SER A 275 -19.69 7.27 -30.48
N GLU A 276 -18.63 7.59 -29.72
CA GLU A 276 -18.44 7.06 -28.38
C GLU A 276 -19.22 7.82 -27.31
N LEU A 277 -19.62 9.05 -27.62
CA LEU A 277 -20.44 9.88 -26.75
C LEU A 277 -21.93 9.70 -27.05
N GLU A 278 -22.31 9.40 -28.29
CA GLU A 278 -23.69 9.13 -28.71
C GLU A 278 -24.51 8.25 -27.75
N PRO A 279 -24.03 7.08 -27.27
CA PRO A 279 -24.81 6.24 -26.35
C PRO A 279 -24.98 6.84 -24.93
N ILE A 280 -24.17 7.84 -24.58
CA ILE A 280 -24.15 8.48 -23.24
C ILE A 280 -24.90 9.82 -23.28
N LEU A 281 -25.11 10.39 -24.47
CA LEU A 281 -25.86 11.63 -24.64
C LEU A 281 -27.36 11.37 -24.40
N ALA A 282 -27.93 12.06 -23.42
CA ALA A 282 -29.37 12.13 -23.25
C ALA A 282 -29.98 12.91 -24.42
N ALA A 283 -31.00 12.34 -25.06
CA ALA A 283 -31.74 13.02 -26.12
C ALA A 283 -32.25 14.38 -25.63
N LYS A 284 -32.14 15.42 -26.49
CA LYS A 284 -32.66 16.76 -26.20
C LYS A 284 -34.08 16.67 -25.64
N HIS A 285 -34.33 17.31 -24.50
CA HIS A 285 -35.70 17.70 -24.17
C HIS A 285 -36.25 18.51 -25.34
N ALA A 286 -37.30 18.00 -25.98
CA ALA A 286 -38.06 18.71 -26.99
C ALA A 286 -38.45 20.08 -26.41
N LYS A 287 -38.21 21.15 -27.17
CA LYS A 287 -38.83 22.45 -26.88
C LYS A 287 -40.34 22.24 -26.82
N THR A 288 -40.93 22.30 -25.63
CA THR A 288 -42.35 22.58 -25.47
C THR A 288 -42.56 24.03 -25.96
N GLY A 289 -43.60 24.21 -26.78
CA GLY A 289 -43.88 25.43 -27.55
C GLY A 289 -44.15 26.68 -26.73
#